data_AF-A0A1H8LLL5-F1
#
_entry.id   AF-A0A1H8LLL5-F1
#
_cell.length_a   1.000
_cell.length_b   1.000
_cell.length_c   1.000
_cell.angle_alpha   90.00
_cell.angle_beta   90.00
_cell.angle_gamma   90.00
#
_symmetry.space_group_name_H-M   'P 1'
#
loop_
_entity.id
_entity.type
_entity.pdbx_description
1 polymer ?
#
loop_
_entity_poly.entity_id
_entity_poly.type
_entity_poly.pdbx_seq_one_letter_code
_entity_poly.pdbx_strand_id
1 'polypeptide(L)'
;MGATRAEVEALIRGGVLTPRTQNASIRLKWRIQDALALNAELQALAVPIPSGGQGWERLQAASARAHMPVGDIISAIRAGELQVGQVAADEGYHGFSVRKSSVDRWRKARVDHAMRAVDALPGVMSAAEFARSIGLRDKRRFQALIEASHAEALETVHPVTRRMQLRMTEAQIASFHEKFLTLTSMQAETGLHRNTILSLLRTARVGVFAPEGLDFGPIYLRQEAMPVLLTASGREKR
;
A
#
# COMPACT_ATOMS: atom_id res chain seq x y z
N MET A 1 3.99 -34.16 13.56
CA MET A 1 4.37 -33.14 12.55
C MET A 1 5.86 -32.80 12.54
N GLY A 2 6.61 -32.99 13.64
CA GLY A 2 8.05 -32.69 13.62
C GLY A 2 8.34 -31.21 13.41
N ALA A 3 7.62 -30.33 14.12
CA ALA A 3 7.84 -28.88 14.15
C ALA A 3 7.87 -28.42 15.62
N THR A 4 8.66 -27.39 15.92
CA THR A 4 8.65 -26.71 17.22
C THR A 4 7.40 -25.85 17.37
N ARG A 5 7.08 -25.46 18.62
CA ARG A 5 5.95 -24.58 18.93
C ARG A 5 6.00 -23.26 18.15
N ALA A 6 7.16 -22.62 18.09
CA ALA A 6 7.34 -21.34 17.40
C ALA A 6 7.03 -21.43 15.90
N GLU A 7 7.33 -22.57 15.28
CA GLU A 7 7.11 -22.80 13.86
C GLU A 7 5.64 -23.08 13.56
N VAL A 8 4.96 -23.81 14.44
CA VAL A 8 3.50 -23.99 14.39
C VAL A 8 2.80 -22.64 14.50
N GLU A 9 3.24 -21.79 15.42
CA GLU A 9 2.70 -20.42 15.54
C GLU A 9 2.98 -19.58 14.27
N ALA A 10 4.14 -19.73 13.64
CA ALA A 10 4.46 -19.08 12.37
C ALA A 10 3.59 -19.59 11.21
N LEU A 11 3.32 -20.89 11.15
CA LEU A 11 2.42 -21.50 10.16
C LEU A 11 0.98 -21.01 10.32
N ILE A 12 0.51 -20.85 11.55
CA ILE A 12 -0.82 -20.29 11.85
C ILE A 12 -0.88 -18.82 11.43
N ARG A 13 0.12 -18.00 11.82
CA ARG A 13 0.19 -16.59 11.40
C ARG A 13 0.28 -16.43 9.89
N GLY A 14 0.96 -17.37 9.21
CA GLY A 14 1.04 -17.43 7.76
C GLY A 14 -0.19 -18.01 7.07
N GLY A 15 -1.26 -18.34 7.81
CA GLY A 15 -2.51 -18.87 7.25
C GLY A 15 -2.42 -20.31 6.70
N VAL A 16 -1.31 -21.01 6.92
CA VAL A 16 -1.09 -22.37 6.42
C VAL A 16 -1.85 -23.39 7.26
N LEU A 17 -1.88 -23.19 8.57
CA LEU A 17 -2.70 -23.97 9.49
C LEU A 17 -3.87 -23.11 9.97
N THR A 18 -5.09 -23.56 9.70
CA THR A 18 -6.29 -22.83 10.12
C THR A 18 -6.67 -23.24 11.55
N PRO A 19 -6.72 -22.29 12.50
CA PRO A 19 -7.16 -22.62 13.84
C PRO A 19 -8.66 -22.94 13.86
N ARG A 20 -9.04 -24.07 14.50
CA ARG A 20 -10.42 -24.52 14.71
C ARG A 20 -11.22 -23.57 15.60
N THR A 21 -10.57 -22.81 16.48
CA THR A 21 -11.25 -21.86 17.39
C THR A 21 -10.39 -20.62 17.58
N GLN A 22 -11.03 -19.45 17.71
CA GLN A 22 -10.35 -18.20 18.07
C GLN A 22 -10.24 -18.00 19.60
N ASN A 23 -10.77 -18.93 20.41
CA ASN A 23 -10.74 -18.84 21.86
C ASN A 23 -9.30 -18.92 22.39
N ALA A 24 -8.87 -17.89 23.12
CA ALA A 24 -7.52 -17.76 23.65
C ALA A 24 -7.16 -18.84 24.69
N SER A 25 -8.15 -19.40 25.40
CA SER A 25 -7.96 -20.36 26.49
C SER A 25 -7.73 -21.80 26.03
N ILE A 26 -7.89 -22.09 24.73
CA ILE A 26 -7.69 -23.43 24.19
C ILE A 26 -6.23 -23.61 23.76
N ARG A 27 -5.53 -24.53 24.42
CA ARG A 27 -4.09 -24.82 24.25
C ARG A 27 -3.73 -25.43 22.89
N LEU A 28 -4.66 -26.15 22.24
CA LEU A 28 -4.47 -26.76 20.92
C LEU A 28 -5.51 -26.20 19.94
N LYS A 29 -5.16 -25.11 19.26
CA LYS A 29 -6.09 -24.40 18.37
C LYS A 29 -6.25 -25.07 17.00
N TRP A 30 -5.52 -26.12 16.66
CA TRP A 30 -5.46 -26.70 15.29
C TRP A 30 -5.58 -28.22 15.31
N ARG A 31 -6.00 -28.83 14.19
CA ARG A 31 -6.15 -30.29 14.08
C ARG A 31 -4.83 -30.93 13.68
N ILE A 32 -4.45 -32.00 14.36
CA ILE A 32 -3.24 -32.78 14.02
C ILE A 32 -3.27 -33.27 12.56
N GLN A 33 -4.47 -33.60 12.05
CA GLN A 33 -4.69 -33.99 10.66
C GLN A 33 -4.22 -32.92 9.66
N ASP A 34 -4.46 -31.64 9.93
CA ASP A 34 -4.06 -30.55 9.02
C ASP A 34 -2.54 -30.44 8.94
N ALA A 35 -1.84 -30.66 10.07
CA ALA A 35 -0.38 -30.67 10.10
C ALA A 35 0.23 -31.90 9.43
N LEU A 36 -0.43 -33.07 9.53
CA LEU A 36 0.00 -34.27 8.83
C LEU A 36 -0.23 -34.15 7.32
N ALA A 37 -1.36 -33.57 6.91
CA ALA A 37 -1.67 -33.28 5.52
C ALA A 37 -0.64 -32.32 4.91
N LEU A 38 -0.27 -31.25 5.64
CA LEU A 38 0.80 -30.34 5.20
C LEU A 38 2.14 -31.07 5.00
N ASN A 39 2.52 -31.96 5.92
CA ASN A 39 3.74 -32.74 5.76
C ASN A 39 3.67 -33.65 4.54
N ALA A 40 2.55 -34.35 4.33
CA ALA A 40 2.37 -35.24 3.19
C ALA A 40 2.39 -34.47 1.86
N GLU A 41 1.79 -33.28 1.83
CA GLU A 41 1.80 -32.37 0.69
C GLU A 41 3.23 -31.92 0.35
N LEU A 42 3.96 -31.39 1.33
CA LEU A 42 5.34 -30.94 1.13
C LEU A 42 6.26 -32.11 0.76
N GLN A 43 6.03 -33.30 1.33
CA GLN A 43 6.73 -34.53 0.99
C GLN A 43 6.53 -34.92 -0.47
N ALA A 44 5.30 -34.81 -0.98
CA ALA A 44 4.98 -35.14 -2.37
C ALA A 44 5.64 -34.17 -3.37
N LEU A 45 5.88 -32.92 -2.95
CA LEU A 45 6.55 -31.90 -3.76
C LEU A 45 8.08 -31.89 -3.57
N ALA A 46 8.59 -32.60 -2.56
CA ALA A 46 9.99 -32.52 -2.16
C ALA A 46 10.92 -33.31 -3.08
N VAL A 47 12.02 -32.68 -3.46
CA VAL A 47 13.15 -33.37 -4.10
C VAL A 47 14.16 -33.85 -3.04
N PRO A 48 14.77 -35.04 -3.22
CA PRO A 48 15.82 -35.50 -2.32
C PRO A 48 17.03 -34.55 -2.37
N ILE A 49 17.50 -34.10 -1.20
CA ILE A 49 18.70 -33.27 -1.08
C ILE A 49 19.91 -34.18 -0.81
N PRO A 50 20.94 -34.19 -1.69
CA PRO A 50 22.18 -34.94 -1.45
C PRO A 50 22.91 -34.45 -0.19
N SER A 51 23.58 -35.38 0.49
CA SER A 51 24.38 -35.13 1.69
C SER A 51 25.37 -33.99 1.46
N GLY A 52 25.21 -32.89 2.19
CA GLY A 52 26.03 -31.67 2.07
C GLY A 52 25.20 -30.39 1.94
N GLY A 53 24.00 -30.46 1.37
CA GLY A 53 22.94 -29.42 1.50
C GLY A 53 23.36 -27.97 1.19
N GLN A 54 24.49 -27.73 0.50
CA GLN A 54 25.04 -26.39 0.37
C GLN A 54 24.10 -25.50 -0.44
N GLY A 55 23.72 -24.36 0.13
CA GLY A 55 22.75 -23.44 -0.48
C GLY A 55 21.28 -23.76 -0.20
N TRP A 56 20.97 -24.87 0.48
CA TRP A 56 19.65 -25.13 1.05
C TRP A 56 19.55 -24.56 2.45
N GLU A 57 18.36 -24.13 2.83
CA GLU A 57 18.04 -23.70 4.19
C GLU A 57 16.62 -24.13 4.55
N ARG A 58 16.38 -24.37 5.83
CA ARG A 58 15.04 -24.74 6.33
C ARG A 58 14.03 -23.63 6.03
N LEU A 59 12.76 -24.01 5.82
CA LEU A 59 11.68 -23.07 5.49
C LEU A 59 11.60 -21.87 6.46
N GLN A 60 11.80 -22.12 7.75
CA GLN A 60 11.72 -21.10 8.80
C GLN A 60 12.95 -20.18 8.83
N ALA A 61 14.14 -20.72 8.50
CA ALA A 61 15.34 -19.91 8.32
C ALA A 61 15.22 -19.01 7.07
N ALA A 62 14.69 -19.54 5.97
CA ALA A 62 14.37 -18.74 4.78
C ALA A 62 13.37 -17.63 5.10
N SER A 63 12.29 -17.95 5.83
CA SER A 63 11.28 -16.97 6.29
C SER A 63 11.92 -15.83 7.09
N ALA A 64 12.74 -16.16 8.08
CA ALA A 64 13.42 -15.17 8.92
C ALA A 64 14.40 -14.29 8.10
N ARG A 65 15.24 -14.92 7.27
CA ARG A 65 16.26 -14.23 6.46
C ARG A 65 15.65 -13.32 5.40
N ALA A 66 14.60 -13.78 4.73
CA ALA A 66 13.92 -13.02 3.69
C ALA A 66 12.95 -11.96 4.26
N HIS A 67 12.73 -11.95 5.58
CA HIS A 67 11.71 -11.17 6.28
C HIS A 67 10.31 -11.36 5.68
N MET A 68 9.94 -12.61 5.42
CA MET A 68 8.68 -12.98 4.78
C MET A 68 7.94 -14.01 5.61
N PRO A 69 6.60 -13.98 5.67
CA PRO A 69 5.82 -15.04 6.29
C PRO A 69 6.14 -16.40 5.66
N VAL A 70 6.32 -17.44 6.49
CA VAL A 70 6.54 -18.81 6.00
C VAL A 70 5.39 -19.31 5.12
N GLY A 71 4.18 -18.78 5.33
CA GLY A 71 3.03 -19.07 4.47
C GLY A 71 3.17 -18.58 3.04
N ASP A 72 3.85 -17.46 2.80
CA ASP A 72 4.16 -16.99 1.44
C ASP A 72 5.13 -17.96 0.74
N ILE A 73 6.15 -18.45 1.46
CA ILE A 73 7.09 -19.45 0.94
C ILE A 73 6.37 -20.76 0.61
N ILE A 74 5.51 -21.25 1.50
CA ILE A 74 4.72 -22.46 1.27
C ILE A 74 3.75 -22.28 0.09
N SER A 75 3.12 -21.12 -0.04
CA SER A 75 2.25 -20.81 -1.18
C SER A 75 3.02 -20.78 -2.50
N ALA A 76 4.24 -20.23 -2.50
CA ALA A 76 5.12 -20.25 -3.66
C ALA A 76 5.58 -21.67 -4.03
N ILE A 77 5.80 -22.54 -3.04
CA ILE A 77 6.06 -23.97 -3.27
C ILE A 77 4.85 -24.62 -3.92
N ARG A 78 3.64 -24.39 -3.40
CA ARG A 78 2.38 -24.91 -3.95
C ARG A 78 2.12 -24.43 -5.39
N ALA A 79 2.51 -23.21 -5.70
CA ALA A 79 2.42 -22.63 -7.04
C ALA A 79 3.54 -23.13 -7.99
N GLY A 80 4.48 -23.93 -7.51
CA GLY A 80 5.63 -24.41 -8.29
C GLY A 80 6.72 -23.36 -8.54
N GLU A 81 6.61 -22.18 -7.91
CA GLU A 81 7.57 -21.08 -8.04
C GLU A 81 8.85 -21.31 -7.22
N LEU A 82 8.75 -22.12 -6.16
CA LEU A 82 9.87 -22.55 -5.33
C LEU A 82 9.94 -24.06 -5.22
N GLN A 83 11.15 -24.60 -5.39
CA GLN A 83 11.40 -26.03 -5.16
C GLN A 83 11.64 -26.27 -3.68
N VAL A 84 10.85 -27.17 -3.09
CA VAL A 84 11.10 -27.73 -1.77
C VAL A 84 11.95 -29.00 -1.91
N GLY A 85 12.86 -29.19 -0.97
CA GLY A 85 13.66 -30.39 -0.86
C GLY A 85 13.68 -30.90 0.56
N GLN A 86 14.06 -32.16 0.72
CA GLN A 86 14.16 -32.80 2.01
C GLN A 86 15.45 -33.61 2.12
N VAL A 87 16.10 -33.51 3.27
CA VAL A 87 17.23 -34.37 3.61
C VAL A 87 16.67 -35.70 4.11
N ALA A 88 17.11 -36.82 3.51
CA ALA A 88 16.56 -38.15 3.80
C ALA A 88 16.64 -38.59 5.27
N ALA A 89 17.49 -37.94 6.07
CA ALA A 89 17.67 -38.23 7.50
C ALA A 89 16.71 -37.44 8.42
N ASP A 90 16.07 -36.38 7.94
CA ASP A 90 15.19 -35.52 8.77
C ASP A 90 13.71 -35.83 8.48
N GLU A 91 13.05 -36.51 9.43
CA GLU A 91 11.61 -36.79 9.37
C GLU A 91 10.76 -35.61 9.88
N GLY A 92 9.70 -35.29 9.13
CA GLY A 92 8.72 -34.27 9.50
C GLY A 92 9.02 -32.86 8.97
N TYR A 93 8.26 -31.87 9.45
CA TYR A 93 8.26 -30.51 8.91
C TYR A 93 9.65 -29.85 8.93
N HIS A 94 10.42 -30.11 10.00
CA HIS A 94 11.79 -29.64 10.17
C HIS A 94 12.76 -30.04 9.06
N GLY A 95 12.48 -31.14 8.35
CA GLY A 95 13.32 -31.67 7.27
C GLY A 95 13.16 -30.91 5.95
N PHE A 96 12.12 -30.09 5.80
CA PHE A 96 11.88 -29.36 4.56
C PHE A 96 12.76 -28.12 4.44
N SER A 97 13.40 -28.00 3.29
CA SER A 97 14.32 -26.92 2.96
C SER A 97 14.04 -26.36 1.57
N VAL A 98 14.45 -25.12 1.34
CA VAL A 98 14.40 -24.41 0.06
C VAL A 98 15.79 -23.88 -0.29
N ARG A 99 16.06 -23.68 -1.58
CA ARG A 99 17.32 -23.08 -2.03
C ARG A 99 17.32 -21.58 -1.73
N LYS A 100 18.33 -21.10 -0.99
CA LYS A 100 18.57 -19.68 -0.65
C LYS A 100 18.43 -18.76 -1.86
N SER A 101 19.17 -19.05 -2.92
CA SER A 101 19.20 -18.24 -4.14
C SER A 101 17.86 -18.22 -4.89
N SER A 102 17.04 -19.27 -4.75
CA SER A 102 15.72 -19.31 -5.40
C SER A 102 14.72 -18.44 -4.64
N VAL A 103 14.76 -18.47 -3.30
CA VAL A 103 13.99 -17.55 -2.46
C VAL A 103 14.36 -16.10 -2.74
N ASP A 104 15.65 -15.79 -2.91
CA ASP A 104 16.10 -14.43 -3.20
C ASP A 104 15.64 -13.93 -4.58
N ARG A 105 15.77 -14.78 -5.61
CA ARG A 105 15.26 -14.46 -6.96
C ARG A 105 13.75 -14.28 -6.95
N TRP A 106 13.03 -15.18 -6.30
CA TRP A 106 11.57 -15.12 -6.18
C TRP A 106 11.12 -13.85 -5.46
N ARG A 107 11.75 -13.51 -4.33
CA ARG A 107 11.47 -12.27 -3.59
C ARG A 107 11.71 -11.04 -4.46
N LYS A 108 12.83 -11.00 -5.19
CA LYS A 108 13.13 -9.90 -6.11
C LYS A 108 12.07 -9.80 -7.21
N ALA A 109 11.73 -10.91 -7.86
CA ALA A 109 10.70 -10.93 -8.90
C ALA A 109 9.33 -10.44 -8.38
N ARG A 110 8.96 -10.81 -7.15
CA ARG A 110 7.73 -10.34 -6.49
C ARG A 110 7.76 -8.83 -6.24
N VAL A 111 8.88 -8.28 -5.77
CA VAL A 111 9.05 -6.84 -5.58
C VAL A 111 8.99 -6.11 -6.92
N ASP A 112 9.70 -6.61 -7.94
CA ASP A 112 9.70 -5.98 -9.26
C ASP A 112 8.31 -6.02 -9.91
N HIS A 113 7.57 -7.13 -9.76
CA HIS A 113 6.18 -7.23 -10.21
C HIS A 113 5.27 -6.27 -9.45
N ALA A 114 5.42 -6.17 -8.13
CA ALA A 114 4.70 -5.21 -7.31
C ALA A 114 4.95 -3.76 -7.74
N MET A 115 6.21 -3.39 -8.02
CA MET A 115 6.56 -2.05 -8.49
C MET A 115 5.94 -1.76 -9.86
N ARG A 116 6.06 -2.68 -10.83
CA ARG A 116 5.39 -2.52 -12.14
C ARG A 116 3.88 -2.38 -12.00
N ALA A 117 3.25 -3.11 -11.08
CA ALA A 117 1.82 -2.99 -10.81
C ALA A 117 1.46 -1.64 -10.18
N VAL A 118 2.35 -1.06 -9.35
CA VAL A 118 2.18 0.30 -8.81
C VAL A 118 2.32 1.34 -9.93
N ASP A 119 3.32 1.20 -10.80
CA ASP A 119 3.53 2.10 -11.94
C ASP A 119 2.37 2.02 -12.95
N ALA A 120 1.72 0.86 -13.05
CA ALA A 120 0.54 0.65 -13.87
C ALA A 120 -0.77 1.15 -13.22
N LEU A 121 -0.74 1.70 -12.00
CA LEU A 121 -1.94 2.27 -11.39
C LEU A 121 -2.42 3.48 -12.21
N PRO A 122 -3.74 3.59 -12.49
CA PRO A 122 -4.27 4.71 -13.25
C PRO A 122 -4.13 6.02 -12.46
N GLY A 123 -3.89 7.12 -13.18
CA GLY A 123 -3.69 8.46 -12.60
C GLY A 123 -2.26 8.71 -12.13
N VAL A 124 -1.87 9.98 -12.13
CA VAL A 124 -0.48 10.41 -11.89
C VAL A 124 -0.10 10.41 -10.41
N MET A 125 -1.07 10.60 -9.51
CA MET A 125 -0.85 10.56 -8.07
C MET A 125 -2.14 10.22 -7.31
N SER A 126 -2.00 9.93 -6.03
CA SER A 126 -3.17 9.76 -5.16
C SER A 126 -3.84 11.09 -4.82
N ALA A 127 -5.15 11.07 -4.58
CA ALA A 127 -5.91 12.23 -4.11
C ALA A 127 -5.29 12.85 -2.84
N ALA A 128 -4.74 12.01 -1.96
CA ALA A 128 -4.07 12.47 -0.74
C ALA A 128 -2.69 13.12 -1.01
N GLU A 129 -1.97 12.70 -2.06
CA GLU A 129 -0.73 13.36 -2.51
C GLU A 129 -1.04 14.70 -3.17
N PHE A 130 -2.05 14.73 -4.03
CA PHE A 130 -2.52 15.97 -4.64
C PHE A 130 -3.00 16.98 -3.59
N ALA A 131 -3.84 16.56 -2.64
CA ALA A 131 -4.27 17.43 -1.54
C ALA A 131 -3.08 18.07 -0.80
N ARG A 132 -2.02 17.28 -0.52
CA ARG A 132 -0.80 17.78 0.12
C ARG A 132 -0.04 18.77 -0.76
N SER A 133 0.03 18.55 -2.08
CA SER A 133 0.73 19.47 -3.00
C SER A 133 0.04 20.84 -3.08
N ILE A 134 -1.29 20.89 -2.92
CA ILE A 134 -2.07 22.14 -2.88
C ILE A 134 -2.25 22.69 -1.46
N GLY A 135 -1.55 22.16 -0.45
CA GLY A 135 -1.55 22.69 0.91
C GLY A 135 -2.68 22.19 1.81
N LEU A 136 -3.51 21.25 1.36
CA LEU A 136 -4.56 20.59 2.14
C LEU A 136 -4.00 19.34 2.83
N ARG A 137 -3.62 19.48 4.11
CA ARG A 137 -2.99 18.39 4.88
C ARG A 137 -3.99 17.44 5.53
N ASP A 138 -5.22 17.88 5.76
CA ASP A 138 -6.27 17.04 6.32
C ASP A 138 -6.88 16.18 5.22
N LYS A 139 -6.65 14.86 5.31
CA LYS A 139 -7.16 13.88 4.35
C LYS A 139 -8.68 13.90 4.25
N ARG A 140 -9.38 14.18 5.35
CA ARG A 140 -10.86 14.16 5.39
C ARG A 140 -11.47 15.27 4.55
N ARG A 141 -10.84 16.44 4.52
CA ARG A 141 -11.35 17.61 3.80
C ARG A 141 -11.35 17.41 2.29
N PHE A 142 -10.25 16.90 1.74
CA PHE A 142 -10.17 16.63 0.31
C PHE A 142 -11.03 15.43 -0.09
N GLN A 143 -11.14 14.42 0.78
CA GLN A 143 -12.08 13.33 0.56
C GLN A 143 -13.54 13.82 0.54
N ALA A 144 -13.92 14.71 1.46
CA ALA A 144 -15.26 15.29 1.48
C ALA A 144 -15.61 16.08 0.20
N LEU A 145 -14.63 16.73 -0.46
CA LEU A 145 -14.86 17.36 -1.77
C LEU A 145 -15.19 16.33 -2.85
N ILE A 146 -14.53 15.18 -2.82
CA ILE A 146 -14.78 14.10 -3.78
C ILE A 146 -16.16 13.49 -3.52
N GLU A 147 -16.49 13.23 -2.25
CA GLU A 147 -17.80 12.72 -1.83
C GLU A 147 -18.93 13.70 -2.18
N ALA A 148 -18.70 15.01 -2.05
CA ALA A 148 -19.61 16.06 -2.47
C ALA A 148 -19.61 16.33 -3.99
N SER A 149 -18.92 15.52 -4.79
CA SER A 149 -18.84 15.63 -6.26
C SER A 149 -18.27 16.97 -6.76
N HIS A 150 -17.48 17.67 -5.94
CA HIS A 150 -16.77 18.89 -6.32
C HIS A 150 -15.38 18.60 -6.91
N ALA A 151 -14.83 17.42 -6.66
CA ALA A 151 -13.59 16.94 -7.29
C ALA A 151 -13.76 15.49 -7.76
N GLU A 152 -13.18 15.15 -8.90
CA GLU A 152 -13.24 13.80 -9.45
C GLU A 152 -11.99 13.00 -9.11
N ALA A 153 -12.16 11.71 -8.81
CA ALA A 153 -11.06 10.78 -8.57
C ALA A 153 -11.43 9.36 -9.03
N LEU A 154 -10.42 8.55 -9.30
CA LEU A 154 -10.53 7.14 -9.62
C LEU A 154 -10.33 6.29 -8.37
N GLU A 155 -11.23 5.34 -8.13
CA GLU A 155 -11.02 4.31 -7.13
C GLU A 155 -10.11 3.20 -7.67
N THR A 156 -9.07 2.86 -6.91
CA THR A 156 -8.18 1.75 -7.26
C THR A 156 -7.65 1.03 -6.02
N VAL A 157 -7.32 -0.25 -6.18
CA VAL A 157 -6.73 -1.06 -5.12
C VAL A 157 -5.21 -1.06 -5.29
N HIS A 158 -4.49 -0.56 -4.30
CA HIS A 158 -3.04 -0.60 -4.32
C HIS A 158 -2.54 -2.07 -4.33
N PRO A 159 -1.74 -2.51 -5.31
CA PRO A 159 -1.44 -3.93 -5.53
C PRO A 159 -0.66 -4.57 -4.37
N VAL A 160 0.20 -3.81 -3.70
CA VAL A 160 0.96 -4.26 -2.53
C VAL A 160 0.15 -4.22 -1.24
N THR A 161 -0.36 -3.04 -0.86
CA THR A 161 -1.03 -2.88 0.43
C THR A 161 -2.47 -3.44 0.44
N ARG A 162 -3.02 -3.75 -0.74
CA ARG A 162 -4.41 -4.17 -0.98
C ARG A 162 -5.45 -3.21 -0.43
N ARG A 163 -5.05 -1.97 -0.13
CA ARG A 163 -5.94 -0.93 0.36
C ARG A 163 -6.58 -0.20 -0.81
N MET A 164 -7.84 0.19 -0.64
CA MET A 164 -8.50 1.11 -1.54
C MET A 164 -7.80 2.48 -1.46
N GLN A 165 -7.59 3.09 -2.63
CA GLN A 165 -6.93 4.38 -2.78
C GLN A 165 -7.64 5.18 -3.87
N LEU A 166 -7.95 6.44 -3.58
CA LEU A 166 -8.40 7.41 -4.57
C LEU A 166 -7.18 7.99 -5.30
N ARG A 167 -7.21 8.00 -6.63
CA ARG A 167 -6.17 8.55 -7.51
C ARG A 167 -6.73 9.58 -8.47
N MET A 168 -5.88 10.50 -8.93
CA MET A 168 -6.29 11.57 -9.83
C MET A 168 -5.47 11.52 -11.11
N THR A 169 -6.14 11.71 -12.24
CA THR A 169 -5.50 11.92 -13.54
C THR A 169 -5.09 13.40 -13.70
N GLU A 170 -4.24 13.69 -14.68
CA GLU A 170 -3.90 15.07 -15.04
C GLU A 170 -5.15 15.89 -15.40
N ALA A 171 -6.10 15.29 -16.13
CA ALA A 171 -7.34 15.95 -16.51
C ALA A 171 -8.22 16.30 -15.30
N GLN A 172 -8.30 15.41 -14.32
CA GLN A 172 -9.04 15.65 -13.07
C GLN A 172 -8.37 16.73 -12.22
N ILE A 173 -7.03 16.73 -12.15
CA ILE A 173 -6.25 17.78 -11.49
C ILE A 173 -6.45 19.13 -12.19
N ALA A 174 -6.42 19.16 -13.52
CA ALA A 174 -6.68 20.37 -14.29
C ALA A 174 -8.10 20.90 -14.06
N SER A 175 -9.12 20.03 -14.11
CA SER A 175 -10.51 20.42 -13.85
C SER A 175 -10.71 20.97 -12.43
N PHE A 176 -9.99 20.42 -11.44
CA PHE A 176 -9.95 20.99 -10.10
C PHE A 176 -9.37 22.41 -10.12
N HIS A 177 -8.23 22.61 -10.76
CA HIS A 177 -7.57 23.92 -10.83
C HIS A 177 -8.31 24.96 -11.68
N GLU A 178 -9.14 24.54 -12.63
CA GLU A 178 -10.04 25.44 -13.38
C GLU A 178 -11.13 26.04 -12.48
N LYS A 179 -11.65 25.24 -11.54
CA LYS A 179 -12.76 25.66 -10.66
C LYS A 179 -12.26 26.27 -9.35
N PHE A 180 -11.17 25.74 -8.80
CA PHE A 180 -10.74 26.00 -7.44
C PHE A 180 -9.28 26.45 -7.36
N LEU A 181 -9.03 27.28 -6.35
CA LEU A 181 -7.70 27.75 -5.96
C LEU A 181 -7.47 27.49 -4.48
N THR A 182 -6.26 27.08 -4.13
CA THR A 182 -5.78 27.09 -2.74
C THR A 182 -4.74 28.18 -2.55
N LEU A 183 -4.38 28.48 -1.30
CA LEU A 183 -3.27 29.41 -1.03
C LEU A 183 -1.98 29.00 -1.75
N THR A 184 -1.65 27.71 -1.76
CA THR A 184 -0.44 27.22 -2.43
C THR A 184 -0.52 27.43 -3.95
N SER A 185 -1.66 27.13 -4.58
CA SER A 185 -1.85 27.38 -6.01
C SER A 185 -1.82 28.87 -6.34
N MET A 186 -2.47 29.71 -5.55
CA MET A 186 -2.44 31.17 -5.73
C MET A 186 -1.03 31.74 -5.63
N GLN A 187 -0.22 31.28 -4.66
CA GLN A 187 1.18 31.67 -4.55
C GLN A 187 1.99 31.25 -5.77
N ALA A 188 1.82 30.00 -6.21
CA ALA A 188 2.55 29.47 -7.36
C ALA A 188 2.20 30.22 -8.66
N GLU A 189 0.92 30.55 -8.87
CA GLU A 189 0.45 31.21 -10.10
C GLU A 189 0.72 32.71 -10.14
N THR A 190 0.68 33.40 -9.00
CA THR A 190 0.80 34.88 -8.95
C THR A 190 2.17 35.38 -8.49
N GLY A 191 2.96 34.51 -7.84
CA GLY A 191 4.22 34.89 -7.17
C GLY A 191 4.02 35.71 -5.89
N LEU A 192 2.79 36.06 -5.52
CA LEU A 192 2.51 36.87 -4.33
C LEU A 192 2.76 36.05 -3.05
N HIS A 193 3.21 36.74 -2.00
CA HIS A 193 3.39 36.13 -0.70
C HIS A 193 2.04 35.76 -0.05
N ARG A 194 1.99 34.66 0.72
CA ARG A 194 0.77 34.15 1.38
C ARG A 194 -0.02 35.22 2.14
N ASN A 195 0.66 36.05 2.92
CA ASN A 195 0.00 37.08 3.73
C ASN A 195 -0.61 38.19 2.86
N THR A 196 0.02 38.51 1.73
CA THR A 196 -0.50 39.45 0.74
C THR A 196 -1.78 38.91 0.12
N ILE A 197 -1.78 37.65 -0.33
CA ILE A 197 -2.97 36.96 -0.87
C ILE A 197 -4.11 36.98 0.16
N LEU A 198 -3.85 36.59 1.41
CA LEU A 198 -4.86 36.59 2.47
C LEU A 198 -5.43 37.99 2.74
N SER A 199 -4.59 39.02 2.71
CA SER A 199 -5.03 40.41 2.89
C SER A 199 -5.92 40.90 1.75
N LEU A 200 -5.53 40.59 0.51
CA LEU A 200 -6.29 40.95 -0.69
C LEU A 200 -7.67 40.26 -0.71
N LEU A 201 -7.71 38.95 -0.45
CA LEU A 201 -8.97 38.19 -0.39
C LEU A 201 -9.89 38.73 0.72
N ARG A 202 -9.34 39.05 1.90
CA ARG A 202 -10.11 39.62 3.00
C ARG A 202 -10.69 41.00 2.66
N THR A 203 -9.89 41.87 2.03
CA THR A 203 -10.29 43.22 1.62
C THR A 203 -11.41 43.17 0.57
N ALA A 204 -11.29 42.24 -0.39
CA ALA A 204 -12.31 41.99 -1.40
C ALA A 204 -13.49 41.15 -0.92
N ARG A 205 -13.49 40.71 0.36
CA ARG A 205 -14.52 39.85 0.98
C ARG A 205 -14.75 38.53 0.22
N VAL A 206 -13.70 37.98 -0.39
CA VAL A 206 -13.76 36.66 -1.03
C VAL A 206 -13.72 35.58 0.05
N GLY A 207 -14.80 34.81 0.16
CA GLY A 207 -14.96 33.73 1.13
C GLY A 207 -14.28 32.44 0.68
N VAL A 208 -14.09 31.51 1.62
CA VAL A 208 -13.76 30.13 1.28
C VAL A 208 -14.99 29.45 0.66
N PHE A 209 -14.75 28.49 -0.22
CA PHE A 209 -15.78 27.65 -0.79
C PHE A 209 -16.36 26.73 0.29
N ALA A 210 -17.57 27.05 0.72
CA ALA A 210 -18.31 26.31 1.74
C ALA A 210 -19.80 26.16 1.33
N PRO A 211 -20.10 25.42 0.24
CA PRO A 211 -21.48 25.15 -0.15
C PRO A 211 -22.20 24.44 1.00
N GLU A 212 -23.45 24.82 1.25
CA GLU A 212 -24.29 24.25 2.31
C GLU A 212 -23.66 24.29 3.72
N GLY A 213 -22.68 25.18 3.93
CA GLY A 213 -21.97 25.32 5.22
C GLY A 213 -20.89 24.26 5.47
N LEU A 214 -20.55 23.43 4.47
CA LEU A 214 -19.50 22.41 4.59
C LEU A 214 -18.10 23.04 4.50
N ASP A 215 -17.24 22.82 5.51
CA ASP A 215 -15.86 23.31 5.51
C ASP A 215 -14.91 22.31 4.84
N PHE A 216 -14.48 22.63 3.62
CA PHE A 216 -13.44 21.89 2.89
C PHE A 216 -12.02 22.45 3.11
N GLY A 217 -11.86 23.44 3.98
CA GLY A 217 -10.62 24.15 4.23
C GLY A 217 -10.44 25.39 3.35
N PRO A 218 -9.20 25.92 3.25
CA PRO A 218 -8.92 27.19 2.56
C PRO A 218 -8.87 27.00 1.03
N ILE A 219 -10.02 26.63 0.47
CA ILE A 219 -10.27 26.49 -0.97
C ILE A 219 -11.16 27.66 -1.39
N TYR A 220 -10.88 28.23 -2.55
CA TYR A 220 -11.57 29.41 -3.06
C TYR A 220 -12.04 29.12 -4.48
N LEU A 221 -13.17 29.71 -4.87
CA LEU A 221 -13.59 29.67 -6.26
C LEU A 221 -12.65 30.51 -7.11
N ARG A 222 -12.11 29.92 -8.18
CA ARG A 222 -11.14 30.57 -9.05
C ARG A 222 -11.68 31.87 -9.65
N GLN A 223 -12.94 31.84 -10.07
CA GLN A 223 -13.64 32.98 -10.67
C GLN A 223 -13.76 34.18 -9.72
N GLU A 224 -13.70 33.97 -8.40
CA GLU A 224 -13.80 35.04 -7.40
C GLU A 224 -12.42 35.49 -6.91
N ALA A 225 -11.52 34.55 -6.65
CA ALA A 225 -10.20 34.84 -6.09
C ALA A 225 -9.23 35.42 -7.13
N MET A 226 -9.15 34.83 -8.33
CA MET A 226 -8.11 35.18 -9.31
C MET A 226 -8.19 36.65 -9.80
N PRO A 227 -9.37 37.22 -10.11
CA PRO A 227 -9.46 38.62 -10.56
C PRO A 227 -8.90 39.62 -9.53
N VAL A 228 -9.13 39.36 -8.23
CA VAL A 228 -8.61 40.19 -7.14
C VAL A 228 -7.09 40.17 -7.12
N LEU A 229 -6.48 38.99 -7.29
CA LEU A 229 -5.03 38.84 -7.25
C LEU A 229 -4.33 39.43 -8.48
N LEU A 230 -4.91 39.27 -9.67
CA LEU A 230 -4.36 39.83 -10.91
C LEU A 230 -4.38 41.36 -10.89
N THR A 231 -5.43 41.97 -10.35
CA THR A 231 -5.54 43.43 -10.22
C THR A 231 -4.42 44.00 -9.31
N ALA A 232 -4.02 43.25 -8.29
CA ALA A 232 -2.94 43.64 -7.38
C ALA A 232 -1.54 43.41 -7.99
N SER A 233 -1.33 42.25 -8.63
CA SER A 233 -0.04 41.93 -9.27
C SER A 233 0.30 42.88 -10.43
N GLY A 234 -0.70 43.36 -11.16
CA GLY A 234 -0.52 44.39 -12.18
C GLY A 234 -0.18 45.79 -11.65
N ARG A 235 -0.50 46.08 -10.38
CA ARG A 235 -0.14 47.36 -9.72
C ARG A 235 1.29 47.37 -9.18
N GLU A 236 1.86 46.22 -8.83
CA GLU A 236 3.26 46.12 -8.36
C GLU A 236 4.30 46.20 -9.50
N LYS A 237 3.90 46.01 -10.76
CA LYS A 237 4.78 46.07 -11.93
C LYS A 237 4.81 47.45 -12.64
N ARG A 238 4.22 48.50 -12.05
CA ARG A 238 4.22 49.86 -12.59
C ARG A 238 5.00 50.82 -11.71
#